data_AF-A0A969PT07-F1
#
_entry.id   AF-A0A969PT07-F1
#
_cell.length_a   1.000
_cell.length_b   1.000
_cell.length_c   1.000
_cell.angle_alpha   90.00
_cell.angle_beta   90.00
_cell.angle_gamma   90.00
#
_symmetry.space_group_name_H-M   'P 1'
#
loop_
_entity.id
_entity.type
_entity.pdbx_description
1 polymer ?
#
loop_
_entity_poly.entity_id
_entity_poly.type
_entity_poly.pdbx_seq_one_letter_code
_entity_poly.pdbx_strand_id
1 'polypeptide(L)'
;MFGLFYRTYQTWQIPEFRITDSPYIIKAVQDRDSFMDVTDILGGAGSMGKYVFYEASRDILLVFRFPLSNYVNIYVHLRGADGKFGQDDGIKVATVTLSSIKPEEHSVDYHLNGWWIPLLNGFFLYLIDDMKHQETGREPRVNTSRLRELENQSLQIKDKLPELFRSRKSQGGRQPT
;
A
#
# COMPACT_ATOMS: atom_id res chain seq x y z
N MET A 1 -26.01 38.25 -8.87
CA MET A 1 -25.64 37.18 -7.92
C MET A 1 -24.56 36.33 -8.56
N PHE A 2 -23.29 36.60 -8.25
CA PHE A 2 -22.17 35.75 -8.65
C PHE A 2 -21.56 35.16 -7.39
N GLY A 3 -22.08 34.00 -6.97
CA GLY A 3 -21.48 33.20 -5.91
C GLY A 3 -20.28 32.46 -6.47
N LEU A 4 -19.13 33.14 -6.47
CA LEU A 4 -17.83 32.56 -6.75
C LEU A 4 -17.62 31.30 -5.90
N PHE A 5 -17.48 30.17 -6.59
CA PHE A 5 -16.70 28.98 -6.25
C PHE A 5 -16.22 28.90 -4.80
N TYR A 6 -17.12 28.57 -3.88
CA TYR A 6 -16.74 27.70 -2.77
C TYR A 6 -16.45 26.33 -3.40
N ARG A 7 -15.25 26.15 -3.96
CA ARG A 7 -14.57 24.85 -3.88
C ARG A 7 -14.42 24.63 -2.39
N THR A 8 -15.44 24.06 -1.75
CA THR A 8 -15.29 23.45 -0.46
C THR A 8 -14.11 22.49 -0.62
N TYR A 9 -13.01 22.83 0.05
CA TYR A 9 -11.92 21.91 0.31
C TYR A 9 -12.59 20.71 1.00
N GLN A 10 -12.99 19.72 0.21
CA GLN A 10 -13.50 18.45 0.71
C GLN A 10 -12.41 17.97 1.66
N THR A 11 -12.71 17.89 2.95
CA THR A 11 -11.79 17.44 3.98
C THR A 11 -11.26 16.08 3.56
N TRP A 12 -10.02 16.04 3.08
CA TRP A 12 -9.39 14.82 2.60
C TRP A 12 -9.35 13.84 3.76
N GLN A 13 -10.03 12.71 3.59
CA GLN A 13 -10.54 11.89 4.68
C GLN A 13 -9.45 11.56 5.69
N ILE A 14 -9.66 12.02 6.92
CA ILE A 14 -8.86 11.71 8.09
C ILE A 14 -8.82 10.18 8.21
N PRO A 15 -7.66 9.58 8.56
CA PRO A 15 -7.59 8.14 8.80
C PRO A 15 -8.72 7.69 9.73
N GLU A 16 -9.41 6.61 9.35
CA GLU A 16 -10.54 6.04 10.13
C GLU A 16 -10.08 5.38 11.44
N PHE A 17 -8.79 5.42 11.74
CA PHE A 17 -8.13 4.88 12.92
C PHE A 17 -7.38 5.98 13.66
N ARG A 18 -6.98 5.69 14.91
CA ARG A 18 -6.20 6.62 15.72
C ARG A 18 -4.78 6.70 15.17
N ILE A 19 -4.28 7.89 14.91
CA ILE A 19 -2.92 8.10 14.37
C ILE A 19 -1.84 7.47 15.25
N THR A 20 -2.05 7.42 16.57
CA THR A 20 -1.15 6.73 17.52
C THR A 20 -1.01 5.23 17.27
N ASP A 21 -1.94 4.63 16.52
CA ASP A 21 -1.91 3.22 16.13
C ASP A 21 -1.15 2.97 14.81
N SER A 22 -0.73 4.03 14.10
CA SER A 22 0.04 3.90 12.85
C SER A 22 1.33 3.08 12.94
N PRO A 23 2.04 2.96 14.09
CA PRO A 23 3.17 2.04 14.20
C PRO A 23 2.83 0.59 13.89
N TYR A 24 1.60 0.17 14.19
CA TYR A 24 1.14 -1.19 13.88
C TYR A 24 1.06 -1.45 12.38
N ILE A 25 0.80 -0.44 11.54
CA ILE A 25 0.77 -0.58 10.09
C ILE A 25 2.16 -0.96 9.57
N ILE A 26 3.18 -0.20 9.95
CA ILE A 26 4.57 -0.44 9.53
C ILE A 26 5.04 -1.80 10.02
N LYS A 27 4.82 -2.10 11.31
CA LYS A 27 5.23 -3.37 11.91
C LYS A 27 4.55 -4.56 11.25
N ALA A 28 3.23 -4.50 11.04
CA ALA A 28 2.50 -5.59 10.39
C ALA A 28 3.08 -5.90 9.00
N VAL A 29 3.39 -4.86 8.22
CA VAL A 29 3.97 -5.04 6.90
C VAL A 29 5.41 -5.57 6.96
N GLN A 30 6.21 -5.13 7.93
CA GLN A 30 7.57 -5.61 8.09
C GLN A 30 7.64 -7.08 8.57
N ASP A 31 6.73 -7.53 9.43
CA ASP A 31 6.80 -8.84 10.07
C ASP A 31 6.18 -9.99 9.24
N ARG A 32 5.36 -9.68 8.24
CA ARG A 32 4.59 -10.70 7.50
C ARG A 32 5.31 -11.23 6.25
N ASP A 33 5.28 -12.56 6.11
CA ASP A 33 5.90 -13.32 5.00
C ASP A 33 5.11 -13.28 3.69
N SER A 34 3.80 -13.04 3.79
CA SER A 34 2.88 -12.81 2.66
C SER A 34 3.30 -11.61 1.82
N PHE A 35 4.13 -10.74 2.39
CA PHE A 35 4.59 -9.54 1.76
C PHE A 35 5.95 -9.75 1.10
N MET A 36 5.90 -10.07 -0.19
CA MET A 36 7.08 -10.30 -1.01
C MET A 36 7.90 -9.01 -1.18
N ASP A 37 9.23 -9.17 -1.15
CA ASP A 37 10.16 -8.11 -1.50
C ASP A 37 10.12 -7.82 -3.00
N VAL A 38 9.90 -6.56 -3.36
CA VAL A 38 9.62 -6.10 -4.74
C VAL A 38 10.76 -5.27 -5.30
N THR A 39 11.85 -5.11 -4.54
CA THR A 39 13.00 -4.27 -4.91
C THR A 39 13.50 -4.59 -6.32
N ASP A 40 13.47 -5.86 -6.72
CA ASP A 40 13.91 -6.30 -8.05
C ASP A 40 12.89 -6.08 -9.17
N ILE A 41 11.59 -5.98 -8.85
CA ILE A 41 10.50 -5.95 -9.84
C ILE A 41 10.06 -4.53 -10.16
N LEU A 42 10.06 -3.63 -9.19
CA LEU A 42 9.54 -2.27 -9.39
C LEU A 42 10.61 -1.22 -9.71
N GLY A 43 11.89 -1.55 -9.56
CA GLY A 43 13.00 -0.61 -9.78
C GLY A 43 13.02 0.55 -8.78
N GLY A 44 14.22 0.88 -8.28
CA GLY A 44 14.43 2.00 -7.36
C GLY A 44 15.66 1.76 -6.50
N ALA A 45 16.47 2.79 -6.29
CA ALA A 45 17.62 2.70 -5.40
C ALA A 45 17.14 2.57 -3.95
N GLY A 46 17.53 1.47 -3.28
CA GLY A 46 17.55 1.35 -1.83
C GLY A 46 16.21 1.52 -1.12
N SER A 47 15.27 0.60 -1.30
CA SER A 47 14.20 0.40 -0.32
C SER A 47 13.59 -0.98 -0.48
N MET A 48 13.43 -1.70 0.64
CA MET A 48 12.54 -2.86 0.70
C MET A 48 11.15 -2.38 0.32
N GLY A 49 10.62 -2.87 -0.78
CA GLY A 49 9.21 -2.72 -1.07
C GLY A 49 8.54 -4.04 -0.75
N LYS A 50 7.44 -4.00 0.00
CA LYS A 50 6.68 -5.18 0.38
C LYS A 50 5.34 -5.13 -0.34
N TYR A 51 5.05 -6.14 -1.17
CA TYR A 51 3.72 -6.32 -1.77
C TYR A 51 2.75 -6.58 -0.65
N VAL A 52 1.58 -5.97 -0.68
CA VAL A 52 0.66 -6.14 0.43
C VAL A 52 -0.64 -6.80 0.01
N PHE A 53 -1.02 -6.72 -1.28
CA PHE A 53 -2.30 -7.27 -1.70
C PHE A 53 -2.54 -7.24 -3.21
N TYR A 54 -3.11 -8.31 -3.78
CA TYR A 54 -3.76 -8.29 -5.10
C TYR A 54 -5.27 -8.55 -4.96
N GLU A 55 -6.11 -7.55 -5.30
CA GLU A 55 -7.57 -7.76 -5.40
C GLU A 55 -7.94 -8.01 -6.87
N ALA A 56 -8.02 -9.29 -7.24
CA ALA A 56 -8.31 -9.69 -8.62
C ALA A 56 -9.61 -9.09 -9.18
N SER A 57 -10.66 -8.98 -8.35
CA SER A 57 -11.97 -8.45 -8.78
C SER A 57 -11.96 -6.97 -9.19
N ARG A 58 -10.93 -6.22 -8.77
CA ARG A 58 -10.78 -4.79 -9.04
C ARG A 58 -9.50 -4.46 -9.80
N ASP A 59 -8.74 -5.48 -10.19
CA ASP A 59 -7.47 -5.35 -10.89
C ASP A 59 -6.52 -4.32 -10.25
N ILE A 60 -6.49 -4.31 -8.92
CA ILE A 60 -5.71 -3.37 -8.11
C ILE A 60 -4.68 -4.12 -7.26
N LEU A 61 -3.51 -3.50 -7.12
CA LEU A 61 -2.44 -3.96 -6.26
C LEU A 61 -1.97 -2.79 -5.38
N LEU A 62 -1.86 -3.05 -4.07
CA LEU A 62 -1.28 -2.11 -3.11
C LEU A 62 0.17 -2.48 -2.81
N VAL A 63 1.06 -1.49 -2.92
CA VAL A 63 2.50 -1.67 -2.72
C VAL A 63 2.99 -0.70 -1.64
N PHE A 64 3.68 -1.23 -0.64
CA PHE A 64 4.23 -0.46 0.47
C PHE A 64 5.75 -0.40 0.30
N ARG A 65 6.33 0.79 0.13
CA ARG A 65 7.77 1.00 -0.04
C ARG A 65 8.35 1.67 1.21
N PHE A 66 9.36 1.06 1.81
CA PHE A 66 10.01 1.52 3.04
C PHE A 66 11.40 2.07 2.73
N PRO A 67 11.52 3.36 2.37
CA PRO A 67 12.85 3.97 2.21
C PRO A 67 13.58 4.09 3.55
N LEU A 68 12.86 4.16 4.68
CA LEU A 68 13.41 4.18 6.03
C LEU A 68 12.50 3.35 6.95
N SER A 69 13.02 2.87 8.09
CA SER A 69 12.25 2.01 9.01
C SER A 69 10.99 2.67 9.58
N ASN A 70 11.02 3.99 9.73
CA ASN A 70 9.94 4.80 10.29
C ASN A 70 9.12 5.55 9.24
N TYR A 71 9.29 5.22 7.95
CA TYR A 71 8.64 5.93 6.86
C TYR A 71 8.22 4.95 5.77
N VAL A 72 6.96 5.02 5.35
CA VAL A 72 6.43 4.19 4.25
C VAL A 72 5.64 5.01 3.25
N ASN A 73 5.89 4.74 1.97
CA ASN A 73 5.09 5.22 0.86
C ASN A 73 4.18 4.10 0.36
N ILE A 74 2.94 4.45 0.07
CA ILE A 74 1.94 3.50 -0.39
C ILE A 74 1.54 3.87 -1.80
N TYR A 75 1.63 2.90 -2.69
CA TYR A 75 1.32 3.02 -4.10
C TYR A 75 0.16 2.11 -4.46
N VAL A 76 -0.70 2.63 -5.31
CA VAL A 76 -1.71 1.84 -6.01
C VAL A 76 -1.19 1.56 -7.41
N HIS A 77 -1.23 0.30 -7.82
CA HIS A 77 -1.07 -0.10 -9.20
C HIS A 77 -2.42 -0.60 -9.71
N LEU A 78 -2.83 -0.10 -10.88
CA LEU A 78 -3.97 -0.58 -11.62
C LEU A 78 -3.47 -1.44 -12.78
N ARG A 79 -4.13 -2.57 -13.03
CA ARG A 79 -3.76 -3.45 -14.13
C ARG A 79 -4.09 -2.78 -15.47
N GLY A 80 -3.14 -2.80 -16.38
CA GLY A 80 -3.35 -2.31 -17.74
C GLY A 80 -4.25 -3.23 -18.56
N ALA A 81 -4.69 -2.73 -19.72
CA ALA A 81 -5.50 -3.50 -20.67
C ALA A 81 -4.80 -4.77 -21.20
N ASP A 82 -3.48 -4.83 -21.11
CA ASP A 82 -2.66 -6.00 -21.43
C ASP A 82 -2.65 -7.06 -20.31
N GLY A 83 -3.43 -6.87 -19.25
CA GLY A 83 -3.49 -7.78 -18.12
C GLY A 83 -2.21 -7.77 -17.29
N LYS A 84 -1.44 -6.68 -17.31
CA LYS A 84 -0.21 -6.56 -16.52
C LYS A 84 -0.14 -5.24 -15.76
N PHE A 85 0.54 -5.26 -14.62
CA PHE A 85 0.90 -4.06 -13.88
C PHE A 85 2.17 -3.46 -14.49
N GLY A 86 2.16 -2.14 -14.68
CA GLY A 86 3.39 -1.42 -14.99
C GLY A 86 4.27 -1.30 -13.76
N GLN A 87 5.59 -1.47 -13.95
CA GLN A 87 6.58 -1.34 -12.89
C GLN A 87 6.64 0.09 -12.34
N ASP A 88 6.54 1.09 -13.23
CA ASP A 88 6.56 2.53 -12.89
C ASP A 88 5.16 3.18 -12.86
N ASP A 89 4.10 2.42 -13.16
CA ASP A 89 2.73 2.95 -13.26
C ASP A 89 2.05 3.11 -11.89
N GLY A 90 2.80 2.89 -10.80
CA GLY A 90 2.34 3.02 -9.43
C GLY A 90 2.02 4.47 -9.08
N ILE A 91 0.79 4.73 -8.69
CA ILE A 91 0.34 6.04 -8.23
C ILE A 91 0.59 6.12 -6.72
N LYS A 92 1.45 7.04 -6.25
CA LYS A 92 1.64 7.28 -4.81
C LYS A 92 0.38 7.88 -4.21
N VAL A 93 -0.28 7.16 -3.30
CA VAL A 93 -1.57 7.57 -2.73
C VAL A 93 -1.50 7.97 -1.26
N ALA A 94 -0.55 7.42 -0.49
CA ALA A 94 -0.37 7.78 0.91
C ALA A 94 1.09 7.69 1.38
N THR A 95 1.39 8.38 2.47
CA THR A 95 2.64 8.25 3.24
C THR A 95 2.30 8.09 4.71
N VAL A 96 2.99 7.18 5.40
CA VAL A 96 2.96 7.10 6.86
C VAL A 96 4.35 7.45 7.38
N THR A 97 4.41 8.39 8.32
CA THR A 97 5.64 8.83 8.99
C THR A 97 5.50 8.58 10.47
N LEU A 98 6.46 7.87 11.06
CA LEU A 98 6.52 7.63 12.51
C LEU A 98 7.67 8.44 13.12
N SER A 99 7.36 9.13 14.22
CA SER A 99 8.38 9.75 15.06
C SER A 99 8.84 8.75 16.12
N SER A 100 10.14 8.53 16.23
CA SER A 100 10.69 7.65 17.28
C SER A 100 10.74 8.32 18.66
N ILE A 101 10.42 9.61 18.73
CA ILE A 101 10.54 10.43 19.96
C ILE A 101 9.15 10.74 20.52
N LYS A 102 8.20 11.12 19.65
CA LYS A 102 6.90 11.66 20.05
C LYS A 102 5.75 11.01 19.28
N PRO A 103 4.91 10.18 19.94
CA PRO A 103 3.77 9.52 19.31
C PRO A 103 2.79 10.47 18.62
N GLU A 104 2.66 11.69 19.11
CA GLU A 104 1.81 12.74 18.54
C GLU A 104 2.31 13.32 17.21
N GLU A 105 3.60 13.11 16.89
CA GLU A 105 4.21 13.53 15.62
C GLU A 105 4.09 12.46 14.52
N HIS A 106 3.41 11.34 14.80
CA HIS A 106 3.06 10.39 13.75
C HIS A 106 2.13 11.05 12.72
N SER A 107 2.30 10.76 11.44
CA SER A 107 1.45 11.27 10.37
C SER A 107 1.03 10.19 9.39
N VAL A 108 -0.18 10.34 8.85
CA VAL A 108 -0.69 9.57 7.72
C VAL A 108 -1.26 10.56 6.72
N ASP A 109 -0.52 10.78 5.65
CA ASP A 109 -0.80 11.81 4.65
C ASP A 109 -1.28 11.18 3.35
N TYR A 110 -2.51 11.50 2.94
CA TYR A 110 -3.08 11.09 1.65
C TYR A 110 -2.70 12.09 0.56
N HIS A 111 -2.10 11.61 -0.53
CA HIS A 111 -1.60 12.44 -1.64
C HIS A 111 -2.60 12.59 -2.78
N LEU A 112 -3.44 11.58 -3.00
CA LEU A 112 -4.42 11.55 -4.09
C LEU A 112 -5.79 11.02 -3.63
N ASN A 113 -6.87 11.49 -4.29
CA ASN A 113 -8.27 11.07 -4.04
C ASN A 113 -8.82 10.25 -5.24
N GLY A 114 -9.79 9.37 -4.97
CA GLY A 114 -10.14 8.24 -5.81
C GLY A 114 -10.93 7.16 -5.06
N TRP A 115 -11.34 6.13 -5.79
CA TRP A 115 -12.31 5.13 -5.32
C TRP A 115 -11.75 4.06 -4.36
N TRP A 116 -10.43 3.95 -4.27
CA TRP A 116 -9.69 2.97 -3.46
C TRP A 116 -9.40 3.36 -2.00
N ILE A 117 -9.82 4.53 -1.53
CA ILE A 117 -9.55 5.02 -0.17
C ILE A 117 -10.25 4.12 0.84
N PRO A 118 -11.52 3.72 0.64
CA PRO A 118 -12.17 2.78 1.56
C PRO A 118 -11.43 1.44 1.65
N LEU A 119 -10.83 0.98 0.55
CA LEU A 119 -10.02 -0.24 0.56
C LEU A 119 -8.73 -0.04 1.36
N LEU A 120 -8.03 1.07 1.16
CA LEU A 120 -6.81 1.41 1.90
C LEU A 120 -7.07 1.63 3.40
N ASN A 121 -8.14 2.33 3.77
CA ASN A 121 -8.58 2.51 5.16
C ASN A 121 -8.94 1.18 5.81
N GLY A 122 -9.78 0.37 5.14
CA GLY A 122 -10.14 -0.96 5.64
C GLY A 122 -8.91 -1.84 5.83
N PHE A 123 -7.92 -1.70 4.96
CA PHE A 123 -6.66 -2.41 5.06
C PHE A 123 -5.80 -1.93 6.24
N PHE A 124 -5.69 -0.62 6.48
CA PHE A 124 -5.01 -0.11 7.66
C PHE A 124 -5.65 -0.60 8.96
N LEU A 125 -6.98 -0.55 9.04
CA LEU A 125 -7.73 -1.06 10.18
C LEU A 125 -7.45 -2.55 10.41
N TYR A 126 -7.40 -3.35 9.33
CA TYR A 126 -7.04 -4.77 9.41
C TYR A 126 -5.65 -4.98 10.00
N LEU A 127 -4.63 -4.29 9.48
CA LEU A 127 -3.26 -4.43 9.97
C LEU A 127 -3.13 -4.03 11.44
N ILE A 128 -3.79 -2.94 11.82
CA ILE A 128 -3.79 -2.46 13.20
C ILE A 128 -4.46 -3.48 14.13
N ASP A 129 -5.66 -3.94 13.77
CA ASP A 129 -6.42 -4.88 14.61
C ASP A 129 -5.70 -6.22 14.73
N ASP A 130 -5.13 -6.75 13.65
CA ASP A 130 -4.43 -8.03 13.68
C ASP A 130 -3.15 -7.96 14.52
N MET A 131 -2.33 -6.90 14.38
CA MET A 131 -1.15 -6.74 15.23
C MET A 131 -1.51 -6.52 16.70
N LYS A 132 -2.56 -5.75 16.98
CA LYS A 132 -3.04 -5.58 18.35
C LYS A 132 -3.53 -6.91 18.94
N HIS A 133 -4.22 -7.73 18.16
CA HIS A 133 -4.63 -9.05 18.58
C HIS A 133 -3.42 -9.94 18.91
N GLN A 134 -2.40 -9.96 18.04
CA GLN A 134 -1.17 -10.73 18.27
C GLN A 134 -0.40 -10.27 19.51
N GLU A 135 -0.29 -8.96 19.77
CA GLU A 135 0.48 -8.44 20.91
C GLU A 135 -0.26 -8.46 22.25
N THR A 136 -1.58 -8.24 22.22
CA THR A 136 -2.37 -8.01 23.44
C THR A 136 -3.44 -9.07 23.70
N GLY A 137 -3.63 -10.03 22.79
CA GLY A 137 -4.72 -11.02 22.85
C GLY A 137 -6.11 -10.41 22.66
N ARG A 138 -6.20 -9.13 22.27
CA ARG A 138 -7.47 -8.41 22.13
C ARG A 138 -8.22 -8.91 20.90
N GLU A 139 -9.48 -9.30 21.05
CA GLU A 139 -10.33 -9.69 19.93
C GLU A 139 -10.40 -8.61 18.82
N PRO A 140 -10.33 -9.00 17.53
CA PRO A 140 -10.45 -8.07 16.41
C PRO A 140 -11.78 -7.33 16.46
N ARG A 141 -11.76 -6.01 16.22
CA ARG A 141 -12.98 -5.19 16.22
C ARG A 141 -13.67 -5.18 14.86
N VAL A 142 -12.91 -5.36 13.80
CA VAL A 142 -13.39 -5.37 12.42
C VAL A 142 -13.48 -6.81 11.91
N ASN A 143 -14.57 -7.13 11.21
CA ASN A 143 -14.65 -8.36 10.44
C ASN A 143 -13.66 -8.28 9.26
N THR A 144 -12.49 -8.87 9.46
CA THR A 144 -11.36 -8.82 8.54
C THR A 144 -11.27 -10.06 7.65
N SER A 145 -12.31 -10.91 7.65
CA SER A 145 -12.31 -12.21 6.95
C SER A 145 -11.99 -12.08 5.47
N ARG A 146 -12.55 -11.08 4.77
CA ARG A 146 -12.26 -10.81 3.35
C ARG A 146 -10.80 -10.41 3.11
N LEU A 147 -10.22 -9.61 4.01
CA LEU A 147 -8.82 -9.16 3.89
C LEU A 147 -7.85 -10.30 4.22
N ARG A 148 -8.17 -11.14 5.20
CA ARG A 148 -7.44 -12.39 5.47
C ARG A 148 -7.51 -13.36 4.29
N GLU A 149 -8.69 -13.51 3.68
CA GLU A 149 -8.86 -14.35 2.48
C GLU A 149 -7.98 -13.86 1.34
N LEU A 150 -8.00 -12.56 1.05
CA LEU A 150 -7.21 -11.98 -0.02
C LEU A 150 -5.70 -12.00 0.29
N GLU A 151 -5.29 -11.92 1.55
CA GLU A 151 -3.91 -12.19 1.96
C GLU A 151 -3.50 -13.64 1.71
N ASN A 152 -4.35 -14.61 2.06
CA ASN A 152 -4.12 -16.03 1.78
C ASN A 152 -4.05 -16.30 0.27
N GLN A 153 -4.90 -15.65 -0.52
CA GLN A 153 -4.82 -15.73 -1.99
C GLN A 153 -3.51 -15.13 -2.51
N SER A 154 -3.10 -13.98 -1.97
CA SER A 154 -1.82 -13.34 -2.32
C SER A 154 -0.62 -14.23 -2.01
N LEU A 155 -0.65 -14.94 -0.87
CA LEU A 155 0.34 -15.96 -0.51
C LEU A 155 0.42 -17.10 -1.54
N GLN A 156 -0.72 -17.62 -1.99
CA GLN A 156 -0.78 -18.73 -2.95
C GLN A 156 -0.23 -18.36 -4.34
N ILE A 157 -0.31 -17.09 -4.73
CA ILE A 157 0.18 -16.60 -6.01
C ILE A 157 1.53 -15.89 -5.91
N LYS A 158 2.16 -15.84 -4.72
CA LYS A 158 3.40 -15.11 -4.46
C LYS A 158 4.49 -15.39 -5.50
N ASP A 159 4.70 -16.67 -5.83
CA ASP A 159 5.73 -17.08 -6.79
C ASP A 159 5.38 -16.74 -8.25
N LYS A 160 4.10 -16.52 -8.55
CA LYS A 160 3.59 -16.17 -9.89
C LYS A 160 3.36 -14.67 -10.05
N LEU A 161 3.38 -13.90 -8.96
CA LEU A 161 3.16 -12.47 -8.97
C LEU A 161 4.13 -11.69 -9.88
N PRO A 162 5.42 -12.06 -10.01
CA PRO A 162 6.34 -11.40 -10.94
C PRO A 162 5.86 -11.45 -12.40
N GLU A 163 5.15 -12.51 -12.79
CA GLU A 163 4.60 -12.69 -14.14
C GLU A 163 3.47 -11.70 -14.45
N LEU A 164 2.83 -11.15 -13.41
CA LEU A 164 1.78 -10.14 -13.51
C LEU A 164 2.34 -8.74 -13.82
N PHE A 165 3.66 -8.54 -13.76
CA PHE A 165 4.30 -7.30 -14.14
C PHE A 165 4.80 -7.32 -15.58
N ARG A 166 4.79 -6.15 -16.23
CA ARG A 166 5.47 -5.99 -17.51
C ARG A 166 6.98 -6.18 -17.30
N SER A 167 7.59 -7.09 -18.07
CA SER A 167 9.05 -7.19 -18.15
C SER A 167 9.62 -5.87 -18.65
N ARG A 168 10.75 -5.40 -18.11
CA ARG A 168 11.51 -4.31 -18.73
C ARG A 168 11.76 -4.69 -20.19
N LYS A 169 11.16 -3.96 -21.13
CA LYS A 169 11.72 -3.92 -22.48
C LYS A 169 13.14 -3.40 -22.32
N SER A 170 14.13 -4.20 -22.71
CA SER A 170 15.50 -3.74 -22.87
C SER A 170 15.50 -2.54 -23.83
N GLN A 171 15.46 -1.32 -23.30
CA GLN A 171 15.85 -0.15 -24.06
C GLN A 171 17.36 -0.27 -24.25
N GLY A 172 17.79 -0.83 -25.38
CA GLY A 172 19.22 -1.05 -25.63
C GLY A 172 19.49 -1.95 -26.81
N GLY A 173 19.19 -1.48 -28.01
CA GLY A 173 19.60 -2.12 -29.26
C GLY A 173 19.95 -1.06 -30.30
N ARG A 174 20.91 -0.16 -30.00
CA ARG A 174 21.62 0.55 -31.06
C ARG A 174 22.47 -0.51 -31.79
N GLN A 175 22.14 -0.80 -33.03
CA GLN A 175 23.05 -1.49 -33.94
C GLN A 175 24.30 -0.63 -34.11
N PRO A 176 25.51 -1.17 -33.93
CA PRO A 176 26.69 -0.55 -34.50
C PRO A 176 26.65 -0.79 -36.02
N THR A 177 26.57 0.31 -36.77
CA THR A 177 27.00 0.36 -38.19
C THR A 177 28.51 0.33 -38.27
#